data_AF-A0A1V5RW43-F1
#
_entry.id   AF-A0A1V5RW43-F1
#
_cell.length_a   1.000
_cell.length_b   1.000
_cell.length_c   1.000
_cell.angle_alpha   90.00
_cell.angle_beta   90.00
_cell.angle_gamma   90.00
#
_symmetry.space_group_name_H-M   'P 1'
#
loop_
_entity.id
_entity.type
_entity.pdbx_description
1 polymer ?
#
loop_
_entity_poly.entity_id
_entity_poly.type
_entity_poly.pdbx_seq_one_letter_code
_entity_poly.pdbx_strand_id
1 'polypeptide(L)' 'MVTVSKDNDYVGLSTDTKPTGKEVKNGAIFYEMDTQTAYMYDAENEQWQAQ' A
#
# COMPACT_ATOMS: atom_id res chain seq x y z
N MET A 1 1.79 -5.53 11.23
CA MET A 1 0.46 -6.07 10.84
C MET A 1 -0.23 -5.00 10.03
N VAL A 2 -0.45 -5.27 8.75
CA VAL A 2 -1.12 -4.32 7.85
C VAL A 2 -2.62 -4.30 8.15
N THR A 3 -3.21 -3.11 8.29
CA THR A 3 -4.66 -2.95 8.46
C THR A 3 -5.27 -2.41 7.17
N VAL A 4 -6.37 -3.02 6.72
CA VAL A 4 -7.14 -2.61 5.53
C VAL A 4 -8.27 -1.68 5.96
N SER A 5 -8.34 -0.47 5.41
CA SER A 5 -9.46 0.44 5.58
C SER A 5 -10.55 0.18 4.52
N LYS A 6 -11.73 0.77 4.72
CA LYS A 6 -12.96 0.49 3.93
C LYS A 6 -12.82 0.78 2.42
N ASP A 7 -11.76 1.47 2.01
CA ASP A 7 -11.44 1.89 0.65
C ASP A 7 -10.35 1.04 -0.04
N ASN A 8 -9.87 -0.04 0.61
CA ASN A 8 -8.68 -0.82 0.25
C ASN A 8 -7.36 -0.04 0.39
N ASP A 9 -7.33 0.99 1.23
CA ASP A 9 -6.07 1.58 1.64
C ASP A 9 -5.48 0.78 2.81
N TYR A 10 -4.17 0.82 2.92
CA TYR A 10 -3.37 0.00 3.81
C TYR A 10 -2.53 0.90 4.71
N VAL A 11 -2.35 0.48 5.96
CA VAL A 11 -1.44 1.11 6.91
C VAL A 11 -0.52 0.05 7.48
N GLY A 12 0.77 0.34 7.52
CA GLY A 12 1.79 -0.56 8.07
C GLY A 12 3.10 0.16 8.40
N LEU A 13 4.14 -0.62 8.69
CA LEU A 13 5.51 -0.15 8.86
C LEU A 13 6.30 -0.30 7.56
N SER A 14 7.43 0.41 7.43
CA SER A 14 8.35 0.27 6.29
C SER A 14 8.94 -1.13 6.12
N THR A 15 8.95 -1.91 7.21
CA THR A 15 9.40 -3.31 7.24
C THR A 15 8.26 -4.32 7.05
N ASP A 16 7.00 -3.89 7.04
CA ASP A 16 5.88 -4.78 6.72
C ASP A 16 5.89 -5.11 5.22
N THR A 17 5.59 -6.36 4.89
CA THR A 17 5.37 -6.76 3.49
C THR A 17 4.13 -6.08 2.95
N LYS A 18 4.30 -5.21 1.95
CA LYS A 18 3.19 -4.54 1.27
C LYS A 18 2.37 -5.58 0.46
N PRO A 19 1.03 -5.52 0.48
CA PRO A 19 0.20 -6.44 -0.29
C PRO A 19 0.37 -6.20 -1.79
N THR A 20 0.25 -7.24 -2.59
CA THR A 20 0.33 -7.16 -4.07
C THR A 20 -0.68 -8.11 -4.71
N GLY A 21 -0.91 -7.93 -6.02
CA GLY A 21 -1.74 -8.80 -6.83
C GLY A 21 -3.17 -8.29 -7.00
N LYS A 22 -4.03 -9.14 -7.56
CA LYS A 22 -5.39 -8.80 -8.02
C LYS A 22 -6.35 -8.30 -6.93
N GLU A 23 -5.99 -8.50 -5.67
CA GLU A 23 -6.78 -8.10 -4.50
C GLU A 23 -6.55 -6.62 -4.15
N VAL A 24 -5.42 -6.06 -4.60
CA VAL A 24 -5.05 -4.67 -4.39
C VAL A 24 -5.59 -3.85 -5.56
N LYS A 25 -6.44 -2.88 -5.25
CA LYS A 25 -7.02 -2.00 -6.26
C LYS A 25 -5.95 -1.09 -6.85
N ASN A 26 -5.99 -0.87 -8.17
CA ASN A 26 -5.16 0.16 -8.79
C ASN A 26 -5.43 1.52 -8.13
N GLY A 27 -4.37 2.24 -7.77
CA GLY A 27 -4.45 3.50 -7.05
C GLY A 27 -4.73 3.37 -5.54
N ALA A 28 -4.73 2.17 -4.97
CA ALA A 28 -4.77 1.99 -3.52
C ALA A 28 -3.58 2.70 -2.86
N ILE A 29 -3.77 3.18 -1.62
CA ILE A 29 -2.72 3.84 -0.85
C ILE A 29 -2.17 2.90 0.22
N PHE A 30 -0.85 2.87 0.38
CA PHE A 30 -0.17 2.27 1.53
C PHE A 30 0.56 3.37 2.29
N TYR A 31 0.25 3.55 3.57
CA TYR A 31 0.92 4.53 4.42
C TYR A 31 1.84 3.84 5.44
N GLU A 32 3.13 4.20 5.38
CA GLU A 32 4.15 3.80 6.35
C GLU A 32 4.14 4.76 7.54
N MET A 33 3.79 4.26 8.72
CA MET A 33 3.66 5.10 9.93
C MET A 33 4.99 5.56 10.51
N ASP A 34 6.03 4.75 10.38
CA ASP A 34 7.36 5.00 10.93
C ASP A 34 8.18 5.98 10.08
N THR A 35 8.04 5.90 8.76
CA THR A 35 8.73 6.80 7.81
C THR A 35 7.86 7.99 7.41
N GLN A 36 6.56 7.95 7.71
CA GLN A 36 5.56 8.93 7.26
C GLN A 36 5.47 9.04 5.74
N THR A 37 5.70 7.92 5.04
CA THR A 37 5.71 7.86 3.57
C THR A 37 4.43 7.22 3.04
N ALA A 38 3.84 7.83 2.01
CA ALA A 38 2.70 7.27 1.30
C ALA A 38 3.15 6.67 -0.05
N TYR A 39 2.55 5.53 -0.39
CA TYR A 39 2.74 4.84 -1.65
C TYR A 39 1.40 4.68 -2.36
N MET A 40 1.41 4.73 -3.68
CA MET A 40 0.26 4.40 -4.52
C MET A 40 0.54 3.10 -5.27
N TYR A 41 -0.44 2.20 -5.29
CA TYR A 41 -0.31 0.94 -6.01
C TYR A 41 -0.56 1.14 -7.50
N ASP A 42 0.39 0.73 -8.32
CA ASP A 42 0.25 0.58 -9.76
C ASP A 42 -0.04 -0.90 -10.07
N ALA A 43 -1.31 -1.19 -10.37
CA ALA A 43 -1.75 -2.54 -10.68
C ALA A 43 -1.33 -3.01 -12.09
N GLU A 44 -0.93 -2.11 -13.00
CA GLU A 44 -0.43 -2.49 -14.33
C GLU A 44 0.95 -3.16 -14.22
N ASN A 45 1.79 -2.64 -13.32
CA ASN A 45 3.13 -3.16 -13.07
C ASN A 45 3.24 -3.96 -11.75
N GLU A 46 2.14 -4.10 -11.02
CA GLU A 46 2.02 -4.75 -9.72
C GLU A 46 3.00 -4.22 -8.65
N GLN A 47 3.24 -2.91 -8.65
CA GLN A 47 4.26 -2.25 -7.82
C GLN A 47 3.72 -1.09 -7.00
N TRP A 48 4.35 -0.83 -5.85
CA TRP A 48 4.09 0.35 -5.03
C TRP A 48 5.06 1.48 -5.40
N GLN A 49 4.52 2.64 -5.76
CA GLN A 49 5.29 3.83 -6.10
C GLN A 49 5.18 4.87 -4.99
N ALA A 50 6.31 5.36 -4.49
CA ALA A 50 6.33 6.45 -3.52
C ALA A 50 5.75 7.72 -4.15
N GLN A 51 4.98 8.48 -3.37
CA GLN A 51 4.45 9.80 -3.76
C GLN A 51 5.40 10.93 -3.32
#